data_AF-A0A7C2ASG1-F1
#
_entry.id   AF-A0A7C2ASG1-F1
#
_cell.length_a   1.000
_cell.length_b   1.000
_cell.length_c   1.000
_cell.angle_alpha   90.00
_cell.angle_beta   90.00
_cell.angle_gamma   90.00
#
_symmetry.space_group_name_H-M   'P 1'
#
loop_
_entity.id
_entity.type
_entity.pdbx_description
1 polymer ?
#
loop_
_entity_poly.entity_id
_entity_poly.type
_entity_poly.pdbx_seq_one_letter_code
_entity_poly.pdbx_strand_id
1 'polypeptide(L)'
;MLTISILVITILMVTPTMLGYDPSLAVYTWDATVPNYNPTANIHPGTLDGTQLCTGDFLGIGPNQPNAPGYGDSGISVNWDDNWVMPVGHPNTNGDYLDGLWVQMQYPAQGWWDMGTATDQVVIFTSQDHGPYLSEGLEYRVYGSNTLWGALSTQAALTDVYLDGWRPHNPAEDANGNGWCSDDIAGVFKLPGMYRYVVIEAWNPSGSYSEPEIDAVAIA
;
A
#
# COMPACT_ATOMS: atom_id res chain seq x y z
N MET A 1 7.54 8.85 67.99
CA MET A 1 8.26 8.47 66.77
C MET A 1 7.23 8.02 65.76
N LEU A 2 7.13 8.70 64.62
CA LEU A 2 6.16 8.39 63.58
C LEU A 2 6.87 7.58 62.49
N THR A 3 6.50 6.33 62.30
CA THR A 3 7.08 5.45 61.29
C THR A 3 6.29 5.63 59.99
N ILE A 4 6.91 6.23 58.97
CA ILE A 4 6.35 6.35 57.62
C ILE A 4 6.76 5.09 56.85
N SER A 5 5.80 4.24 56.51
CA SER A 5 6.01 3.10 55.63
C SER A 5 5.78 3.55 54.18
N ILE A 6 6.84 3.55 53.38
CA ILE A 6 6.77 3.83 51.94
C ILE A 6 6.32 2.54 51.24
N LEU A 7 5.12 2.57 50.67
CA LEU A 7 4.61 1.53 49.78
C LEU A 7 5.25 1.69 48.41
N VAL A 8 6.17 0.80 48.05
CA VAL A 8 6.76 0.74 46.71
C VAL A 8 5.84 -0.13 45.85
N ILE A 9 5.09 0.49 44.95
CA ILE A 9 4.26 -0.20 43.95
C ILE A 9 5.15 -0.45 42.72
N THR A 10 5.57 -1.70 42.53
CA THR A 10 6.23 -2.12 41.30
C THR A 10 5.16 -2.35 40.23
N ILE A 11 5.01 -1.39 39.30
CA ILE A 11 4.13 -1.56 38.14
C ILE A 11 4.87 -2.49 37.17
N LEU A 12 4.44 -3.75 37.11
CA LEU A 12 4.88 -4.70 36.09
C LEU A 12 4.28 -4.23 34.76
N MET A 13 5.09 -3.59 33.91
CA MET A 13 4.70 -3.32 32.53
C MET A 13 4.64 -4.67 31.80
N VAL A 14 3.43 -5.20 31.64
CA VAL A 14 3.19 -6.31 30.73
C VAL A 14 3.20 -5.67 29.34
N THR A 15 4.26 -5.92 28.57
CA THR A 15 4.24 -5.63 27.13
C THR A 15 3.04 -6.40 26.55
N PRO A 16 2.11 -5.75 25.84
CA PRO A 16 1.04 -6.48 25.18
C PRO A 16 1.71 -7.46 24.21
N THR A 17 1.60 -8.75 24.51
CA THR A 17 1.74 -9.77 23.49
C THR A 17 0.68 -9.46 22.46
N MET A 18 1.11 -9.07 21.26
CA MET A 18 0.27 -8.91 20.07
C MET A 18 -0.59 -10.18 19.92
N LEU A 19 -1.82 -10.13 20.42
CA LEU A 19 -2.82 -11.17 20.24
C LEU A 19 -3.46 -10.88 18.89
N GLY A 20 -3.17 -11.69 17.86
CA GLY A 20 -3.88 -11.56 16.59
C GLY A 20 -3.27 -12.37 15.44
N TYR A 21 -1.95 -12.34 15.27
CA TYR A 21 -1.32 -12.93 14.09
C TYR A 21 -1.10 -14.44 14.26
N ASP A 22 -1.87 -15.27 13.55
CA ASP A 22 -1.59 -16.69 13.34
C ASP A 22 -1.01 -16.90 11.93
N PRO A 23 0.33 -17.03 11.79
CA PRO A 23 0.98 -17.21 10.49
C PRO A 23 0.58 -18.52 9.77
N SER A 24 -0.23 -19.38 10.39
CA SER A 24 -0.68 -20.63 9.78
C SER A 24 -1.95 -20.51 8.92
N LEU A 25 -2.66 -19.38 8.94
CA LEU A 25 -3.96 -19.21 8.26
C LEU A 25 -3.90 -18.53 6.89
N ALA A 26 -2.91 -17.68 6.61
CA ALA A 26 -2.69 -17.10 5.29
C ALA A 26 -1.54 -17.81 4.56
N VAL A 27 -1.82 -18.42 3.40
CA VAL A 27 -0.79 -19.03 2.55
C VAL A 27 -0.18 -17.94 1.67
N TYR A 28 0.78 -17.21 2.23
CA TYR A 28 1.60 -16.24 1.50
C TYR A 28 2.60 -16.96 0.58
N THR A 29 2.13 -17.54 -0.53
CA THR A 29 3.04 -18.09 -1.54
C THR A 29 3.64 -16.93 -2.33
N TRP A 30 4.93 -16.67 -2.12
CA TRP A 30 5.70 -15.70 -2.87
C TRP A 30 6.98 -16.36 -3.36
N ASP A 31 6.95 -16.80 -4.61
CA ASP A 31 8.05 -17.50 -5.26
C ASP A 31 8.36 -16.89 -6.64
N ALA A 32 9.35 -17.44 -7.33
CA ALA A 32 9.82 -16.91 -8.61
C ALA A 32 8.78 -16.87 -9.75
N THR A 33 7.59 -17.44 -9.55
CA THR A 33 6.46 -17.37 -10.49
C THR A 33 5.49 -16.22 -10.20
N VAL A 34 5.68 -15.53 -9.06
CA VAL A 34 4.79 -14.50 -8.54
C VAL A 34 5.33 -13.10 -8.88
N PRO A 35 4.47 -12.10 -9.18
CA PRO A 35 4.88 -10.72 -9.36
C PRO A 35 5.80 -10.18 -8.24
N ASN A 36 6.72 -9.31 -8.66
CA ASN A 36 7.74 -8.68 -7.81
C ASN A 36 8.59 -9.60 -6.93
N TYR A 37 8.58 -10.93 -7.13
CA TYR A 37 9.36 -11.83 -6.28
C TYR A 37 10.83 -11.42 -6.20
N ASN A 38 11.25 -11.08 -4.98
CA ASN A 38 12.62 -10.80 -4.65
C ASN A 38 13.00 -11.60 -3.40
N PRO A 39 13.83 -12.66 -3.54
CA PRO A 39 14.23 -13.49 -2.40
C PRO A 39 15.08 -12.74 -1.35
N THR A 40 15.52 -11.52 -1.68
CA THR A 40 16.31 -10.67 -0.78
C THR A 40 15.49 -9.61 -0.06
N ALA A 41 14.19 -9.49 -0.36
CA ALA A 41 13.32 -8.55 0.34
C ALA A 41 13.05 -9.03 1.77
N ASN A 42 12.96 -8.09 2.71
CA ASN A 42 12.59 -8.41 4.08
C ASN A 42 11.06 -8.50 4.17
N ILE A 43 10.56 -9.54 4.84
CA ILE A 43 9.14 -9.70 5.14
C ILE A 43 8.90 -9.28 6.59
N HIS A 44 8.00 -8.32 6.77
CA HIS A 44 7.57 -7.79 8.06
C HIS A 44 6.15 -8.26 8.34
N PRO A 45 5.91 -9.07 9.40
CA PRO A 45 4.58 -9.60 9.74
C PRO A 45 3.73 -8.57 10.49
N GLY A 46 3.86 -7.29 10.16
CA GLY A 46 3.25 -6.20 10.89
C GLY A 46 3.05 -4.99 10.00
N THR A 47 2.49 -3.96 10.60
CA THR A 47 2.13 -2.70 9.94
C THR A 47 3.34 -1.78 9.81
N LEU A 48 3.50 -1.16 8.66
CA LEU A 48 4.33 0.02 8.50
C LEU A 48 3.67 1.21 9.21
N ASP A 49 4.46 1.99 9.97
CA ASP A 49 3.99 3.24 10.56
C ASP A 49 3.89 4.34 9.49
N GLY A 50 2.69 4.54 8.94
CA GLY A 50 2.43 5.54 7.91
C GLY A 50 2.42 6.99 8.42
N THR A 51 2.45 7.22 9.74
CA THR A 51 2.21 8.57 10.32
C THR A 51 3.29 9.60 10.01
N GLN A 52 4.46 9.14 9.54
CA GLN A 52 5.60 10.00 9.19
C GLN A 52 5.88 10.06 7.69
N LEU A 53 5.09 9.37 6.87
CA LEU A 53 5.33 9.35 5.43
C LEU A 53 4.70 10.55 4.74
N CYS A 54 5.37 11.03 3.70
CA CYS A 54 4.82 12.06 2.81
C CYS A 54 4.18 11.36 1.61
N THR A 55 2.85 11.37 1.54
CA THR A 55 2.11 10.85 0.38
C THR A 55 2.33 11.74 -0.84
N GLY A 56 2.43 11.09 -2.01
CA GLY A 56 2.46 11.75 -3.30
C GLY A 56 1.05 12.12 -3.77
N ASP A 57 0.99 13.05 -4.73
CA ASP A 57 -0.23 13.54 -5.36
C ASP A 57 -0.46 12.81 -6.69
N PHE A 58 -1.61 12.17 -6.85
CA PHE A 58 -2.03 11.35 -7.97
C PHE A 58 -2.44 12.24 -9.13
N LEU A 59 -1.67 12.15 -10.19
CA LEU A 59 -1.79 12.97 -11.39
C LEU A 59 -2.69 12.33 -12.44
N GLY A 60 -3.15 11.09 -12.22
CA GLY A 60 -4.02 10.35 -13.11
C GLY A 60 -3.36 9.15 -13.79
N ILE A 61 -4.11 8.54 -14.71
CA ILE A 61 -3.75 7.26 -15.35
C ILE A 61 -3.03 7.49 -16.71
N GLY A 62 -2.49 8.70 -16.90
CA GLY A 62 -1.64 9.09 -18.02
C GLY A 62 -2.10 10.37 -18.74
N PRO A 63 -1.43 10.75 -19.85
CA PRO A 63 -1.64 12.03 -20.52
C PRO A 63 -3.05 12.27 -21.06
N ASN A 64 -3.76 11.19 -21.38
CA ASN A 64 -5.10 11.24 -21.95
C ASN A 64 -6.19 11.13 -20.89
N GLN A 65 -5.82 10.81 -19.65
CA GLN A 65 -6.69 10.67 -18.49
C GLN A 65 -6.02 11.30 -17.26
N PRO A 66 -5.70 12.61 -17.30
CA PRO A 66 -5.18 13.31 -16.13
C PRO A 66 -6.23 13.30 -15.01
N ASN A 67 -5.76 13.37 -13.77
CA ASN A 67 -6.64 13.67 -12.66
C ASN A 67 -7.31 15.03 -12.90
N ALA A 68 -8.60 15.14 -12.56
CA ALA A 68 -9.36 16.36 -12.79
C ALA A 68 -8.86 17.47 -11.84
N PRO A 69 -8.70 18.73 -12.31
CA PRO A 69 -8.33 19.83 -11.43
C PRO A 69 -9.37 20.01 -10.31
N GLY A 70 -8.93 19.87 -9.05
CA GLY A 70 -9.76 20.09 -7.86
C GLY A 70 -10.25 18.84 -7.14
N TYR A 71 -9.71 17.65 -7.45
CA TYR A 71 -10.03 16.39 -6.76
C TYR A 71 -8.87 15.77 -5.96
N GLY A 72 -7.80 16.53 -5.69
CA GLY A 72 -6.70 16.13 -4.80
C GLY A 72 -7.00 16.31 -3.31
N ASP A 73 -8.26 16.18 -2.90
CA ASP A 73 -8.70 16.31 -1.50
C ASP A 73 -9.93 15.41 -1.30
N SER A 74 -9.75 14.09 -1.21
CA SER A 74 -10.85 13.21 -0.80
C SER A 74 -10.42 12.08 0.12
N GLY A 75 -9.83 12.46 1.26
CA GLY A 75 -10.11 11.75 2.51
C GLY A 75 -11.50 12.15 3.02
N ILE A 76 -12.58 11.56 2.50
CA ILE A 76 -13.77 11.39 3.32
C ILE A 76 -13.66 10.01 3.94
N SER A 77 -13.18 10.01 5.18
CA SER A 77 -13.48 8.96 6.15
C SER A 77 -15.00 8.93 6.34
N VAL A 78 -15.70 8.21 5.47
CA VAL A 78 -17.06 7.79 5.78
C VAL A 78 -16.90 6.71 6.84
N ASN A 79 -17.65 6.82 7.93
CA ASN A 79 -17.78 5.74 8.91
C ASN A 79 -17.98 4.40 8.20
N TRP A 80 -16.89 3.64 8.09
CA TRP A 80 -16.77 2.20 7.94
C TRP A 80 -17.95 1.53 7.22
N ASP A 81 -17.81 1.35 5.92
CA ASP A 81 -18.52 0.31 5.21
C ASP A 81 -17.75 -0.02 3.93
N ASP A 82 -17.45 -1.31 3.72
CA ASP A 82 -17.04 -1.98 2.47
C ASP A 82 -18.03 -1.75 1.31
N ASN A 83 -18.86 -0.73 1.40
CA ASN A 83 -19.74 -0.28 0.35
C ASN A 83 -18.95 0.59 -0.63
N TRP A 84 -17.97 -0.04 -1.29
CA TRP A 84 -17.81 0.18 -2.71
C TRP A 84 -19.14 -0.18 -3.39
N VAL A 85 -20.09 0.76 -3.38
CA VAL A 85 -21.28 0.66 -4.21
C VAL A 85 -20.83 1.05 -5.60
N MET A 86 -20.43 0.07 -6.42
CA MET A 86 -20.50 0.26 -7.88
C MET A 86 -21.87 0.87 -8.20
N PRO A 87 -21.97 2.10 -8.75
CA PRO A 87 -20.96 2.81 -9.55
C PRO A 87 -20.46 4.17 -8.98
N VAL A 88 -20.47 4.38 -7.66
CA VAL A 88 -20.44 5.74 -7.05
C VAL A 88 -19.05 6.22 -6.61
N GLY A 89 -17.98 5.47 -6.86
CA GLY A 89 -16.60 5.97 -6.73
C GLY A 89 -16.04 6.43 -8.08
N HIS A 90 -15.49 7.63 -8.15
CA HIS A 90 -14.86 8.11 -9.38
C HIS A 90 -13.41 7.61 -9.41
N PRO A 91 -12.92 6.99 -10.50
CA PRO A 91 -11.53 6.48 -10.59
C PRO A 91 -10.44 7.58 -10.56
N ASN A 92 -10.82 8.83 -10.26
CA ASN A 92 -9.96 10.01 -10.26
C ASN A 92 -9.99 10.74 -8.89
N THR A 93 -10.41 10.10 -7.80
CA THR A 93 -10.50 10.76 -6.47
C THR A 93 -9.72 10.04 -5.37
N ASN A 94 -9.05 8.95 -5.72
CA ASN A 94 -8.33 8.05 -4.81
C ASN A 94 -6.83 8.09 -5.18
N GLY A 95 -5.95 7.48 -4.38
CA GLY A 95 -4.52 7.43 -4.67
C GLY A 95 -3.66 8.43 -3.88
N ASP A 96 -4.27 9.38 -3.17
CA ASP A 96 -3.59 10.53 -2.54
C ASP A 96 -3.42 10.43 -1.03
N TYR A 97 -4.09 9.46 -0.43
CA TYR A 97 -4.20 9.33 1.01
C TYR A 97 -4.33 7.87 1.43
N LEU A 98 -3.91 7.58 2.66
CA LEU A 98 -4.14 6.29 3.29
C LEU A 98 -5.55 6.27 3.86
N ASP A 99 -6.52 5.86 3.06
CA ASP A 99 -7.94 5.76 3.47
C ASP A 99 -8.61 4.44 3.09
N GLY A 100 -7.89 3.53 2.44
CA GLY A 100 -8.41 2.24 1.99
C GLY A 100 -9.29 2.37 0.74
N LEU A 101 -9.22 3.51 0.03
CA LEU A 101 -9.84 3.68 -1.28
C LEU A 101 -8.76 3.61 -2.35
N TRP A 102 -8.99 2.81 -3.39
CA TRP A 102 -7.95 2.58 -4.40
C TRP A 102 -8.24 3.23 -5.74
N VAL A 103 -7.16 3.50 -6.47
CA VAL A 103 -7.16 3.62 -7.92
C VAL A 103 -6.87 2.25 -8.50
N GLN A 104 -7.79 1.75 -9.32
CA GLN A 104 -7.57 0.55 -10.10
C GLN A 104 -6.90 0.91 -11.43
N MET A 105 -5.72 0.34 -11.71
CA MET A 105 -5.00 0.60 -12.96
C MET A 105 -5.13 -0.58 -13.92
N GLN A 106 -6.13 -0.53 -14.79
CA GLN A 106 -6.28 -1.55 -15.82
C GLN A 106 -5.33 -1.29 -17.00
N TYR A 107 -4.48 -2.25 -17.34
CA TYR A 107 -3.57 -2.13 -18.48
C TYR A 107 -4.30 -1.69 -19.77
N PRO A 108 -3.70 -0.84 -20.64
CA PRO A 108 -2.32 -0.32 -20.65
C PRO A 108 -2.11 0.93 -19.80
N ALA A 109 -3.05 1.22 -18.91
CA ALA A 109 -3.05 2.46 -18.17
C ALA A 109 -1.99 2.41 -17.04
N GLN A 110 -1.35 3.55 -16.78
CA GLN A 110 -0.28 3.70 -15.79
C GLN A 110 -0.69 4.78 -14.80
N GLY A 111 -0.63 4.52 -13.50
CA GLY A 111 -0.84 5.55 -12.50
C GLY A 111 0.40 6.41 -12.31
N TRP A 112 0.23 7.72 -12.18
CA TRP A 112 1.32 8.68 -11.99
C TRP A 112 1.13 9.44 -10.68
N TRP A 113 2.17 9.48 -9.85
CA TRP A 113 2.21 10.24 -8.61
C TRP A 113 3.34 11.27 -8.65
N ASP A 114 3.04 12.50 -8.24
CA ASP A 114 4.03 13.52 -7.90
C ASP A 114 4.45 13.36 -6.44
N MET A 115 5.71 13.05 -6.19
CA MET A 115 6.22 12.87 -4.82
C MET A 115 6.51 14.17 -4.07
N GLY A 116 6.32 15.36 -4.65
CA GLY A 116 6.57 16.63 -3.95
C GLY A 116 8.06 16.97 -3.78
N THR A 117 8.96 16.00 -3.92
CA THR A 117 10.42 16.12 -4.00
C THR A 117 10.99 14.94 -4.77
N ALA A 118 12.24 15.05 -5.25
CA ALA A 118 12.91 13.88 -5.81
C ALA A 118 13.22 12.87 -4.68
N THR A 119 12.90 11.59 -4.90
CA THR A 119 13.17 10.47 -3.99
C THR A 119 13.73 9.27 -4.76
N ASP A 120 14.49 8.41 -4.09
CA ASP A 120 14.92 7.11 -4.62
C ASP A 120 14.30 5.92 -3.88
N GLN A 121 13.38 6.17 -2.96
CA GLN A 121 12.67 5.13 -2.23
C GLN A 121 11.22 5.54 -2.01
N VAL A 122 10.31 4.60 -2.24
CA VAL A 122 8.87 4.80 -2.03
C VAL A 122 8.23 3.59 -1.39
N VAL A 123 7.12 3.84 -0.72
CA VAL A 123 6.18 2.84 -0.24
C VAL A 123 4.95 2.89 -1.12
N ILE A 124 4.50 1.73 -1.57
CA ILE A 124 3.23 1.56 -2.28
C ILE A 124 2.28 0.85 -1.34
N PHE A 125 1.11 1.45 -1.13
CA PHE A 125 0.02 0.89 -0.33
C PHE A 125 -1.06 0.41 -1.28
N THR A 126 -1.41 -0.85 -1.19
CA THR A 126 -2.55 -1.41 -1.93
C THR A 126 -3.78 -1.42 -1.05
N SER A 127 -4.97 -1.35 -1.66
CA SER A 127 -6.20 -1.83 -1.03
C SER A 127 -6.73 -2.94 -1.92
N GLN A 128 -6.29 -4.15 -1.60
CA GLN A 128 -6.60 -5.37 -2.35
C GLN A 128 -8.11 -5.64 -2.36
N ASP A 129 -8.63 -6.36 -3.35
CA ASP A 129 -10.05 -6.73 -3.41
C ASP A 129 -10.30 -8.24 -3.60
N HIS A 130 -9.27 -9.07 -3.78
CA HIS A 130 -9.38 -10.54 -3.75
C HIS A 130 -8.14 -11.20 -3.10
N GLY A 131 -7.93 -12.51 -3.30
CA GLY A 131 -6.70 -13.21 -2.92
C GLY A 131 -6.14 -14.03 -4.10
N PRO A 132 -4.85 -14.45 -4.08
CA PRO A 132 -3.95 -14.56 -2.93
C PRO A 132 -3.12 -13.30 -2.62
N TYR A 133 -3.02 -12.99 -1.32
CA TYR A 133 -2.39 -11.79 -0.73
C TYR A 133 -1.07 -11.35 -1.40
N LEU A 134 0.03 -12.11 -1.31
CA LEU A 134 1.31 -11.61 -1.86
C LEU A 134 1.37 -11.53 -3.38
N SER A 135 0.60 -12.34 -4.11
CA SER A 135 0.64 -12.33 -5.57
C SER A 135 -0.12 -11.16 -6.18
N GLU A 136 -1.21 -10.80 -5.55
CA GLU A 136 -2.12 -9.75 -5.99
C GLU A 136 -1.72 -8.41 -5.37
N GLY A 137 -1.45 -8.33 -4.07
CA GLY A 137 -0.95 -7.11 -3.42
C GLY A 137 0.42 -6.62 -3.90
N LEU A 138 1.10 -7.37 -4.78
CA LEU A 138 2.34 -6.95 -5.45
C LEU A 138 2.23 -7.05 -6.99
N GLU A 139 1.03 -7.02 -7.56
CA GLU A 139 0.75 -7.26 -8.98
C GLU A 139 1.08 -6.11 -9.94
N TYR A 140 2.11 -5.34 -9.61
CA TYR A 140 2.47 -4.12 -10.33
C TYR A 140 3.98 -3.95 -10.49
N ARG A 141 4.38 -3.01 -11.34
CA ARG A 141 5.76 -2.56 -11.51
C ARG A 141 5.85 -1.12 -11.09
N VAL A 142 6.97 -0.77 -10.46
CA VAL A 142 7.25 0.60 -10.02
C VAL A 142 8.40 1.17 -10.84
N TYR A 143 8.21 2.38 -11.34
CA TYR A 143 9.21 3.13 -12.10
C TYR A 143 9.30 4.57 -11.58
N GLY A 144 10.42 5.22 -11.85
CA GLY A 144 10.61 6.65 -11.61
C GLY A 144 10.64 7.45 -12.90
N SER A 145 10.24 8.71 -12.84
CA SER A 145 10.46 9.69 -13.91
C SER A 145 10.79 11.07 -13.35
N ASN A 146 11.51 11.87 -14.15
CA ASN A 146 11.76 13.29 -13.87
C ASN A 146 10.97 14.23 -14.79
N THR A 147 10.17 13.66 -15.68
CA THR A 147 9.29 14.41 -16.59
C THR A 147 7.91 13.79 -16.51
N LEU A 148 6.90 14.60 -16.17
CA LEU A 148 5.52 14.13 -16.14
C LEU A 148 5.14 13.55 -17.50
N TRP A 149 4.63 12.30 -17.49
CA TRP A 149 4.27 11.52 -18.69
C TRP A 149 5.44 11.31 -19.66
N GLY A 150 6.66 11.31 -19.12
CA GLY A 150 7.90 11.16 -19.87
C GLY A 150 8.50 9.77 -19.81
N ALA A 151 9.80 9.70 -20.12
CA ALA A 151 10.55 8.45 -20.07
C ALA A 151 10.61 7.89 -18.65
N LEU A 152 10.47 6.57 -18.54
CA LEU A 152 10.55 5.81 -17.30
C LEU A 152 11.97 5.33 -17.04
N SER A 153 12.31 5.17 -15.76
CA SER A 153 13.51 4.47 -15.33
C SER A 153 13.44 2.98 -15.65
N THR A 154 14.49 2.23 -15.32
CA THR A 154 14.34 0.78 -15.11
C THR A 154 13.45 0.52 -13.90
N GLN A 155 12.85 -0.67 -13.82
CA GLN A 155 11.98 -1.08 -12.72
C GLN A 155 12.72 -0.95 -11.37
N ALA A 156 12.01 -0.46 -10.36
CA ALA A 156 12.47 -0.40 -8.98
C ALA A 156 12.61 -1.81 -8.38
N ALA A 157 13.52 -1.96 -7.41
CA ALA A 157 13.67 -3.20 -6.68
C ALA A 157 12.84 -3.17 -5.41
N LEU A 158 11.96 -4.16 -5.21
CA LEU A 158 11.26 -4.34 -3.93
C LEU A 158 12.27 -4.74 -2.84
N THR A 159 12.32 -4.00 -1.74
CA THR A 159 13.26 -4.22 -0.62
C THR A 159 12.57 -4.75 0.63
N ASP A 160 11.33 -4.36 0.88
CA ASP A 160 10.59 -4.74 2.07
C ASP A 160 9.12 -4.95 1.72
N VAL A 161 8.48 -5.89 2.41
CA VAL A 161 7.05 -6.15 2.33
C VAL A 161 6.49 -6.17 3.73
N TYR A 162 5.46 -5.37 3.97
CA TYR A 162 4.69 -5.35 5.22
C TYR A 162 3.36 -6.05 4.95
N LEU A 163 3.13 -7.18 5.62
CA LEU A 163 1.99 -8.05 5.37
C LEU A 163 0.66 -7.44 5.86
N ASP A 164 0.71 -6.47 6.76
CA ASP A 164 -0.45 -5.74 7.29
C ASP A 164 -0.47 -4.26 6.85
N GLY A 165 0.37 -3.90 5.88
CA GLY A 165 0.27 -2.61 5.21
C GLY A 165 0.53 -1.46 6.15
N TRP A 166 -0.47 -0.61 6.40
CA TRP A 166 -0.35 0.57 7.25
C TRP A 166 -1.31 0.62 8.45
N ARG A 167 -2.25 -0.33 8.57
CA ARG A 167 -3.32 -0.30 9.57
C ARG A 167 -3.27 -1.53 10.48
N PRO A 168 -3.69 -1.43 11.76
CA PRO A 168 -3.64 -2.57 12.67
C PRO A 168 -4.31 -3.82 12.07
N HIS A 169 -3.57 -4.92 12.04
CA HIS A 169 -4.02 -6.21 11.54
C HIS A 169 -5.39 -6.59 12.11
N ASN A 170 -6.33 -6.93 11.22
CA ASN A 170 -7.64 -7.43 11.57
C ASN A 170 -7.80 -8.87 11.05
N PRO A 171 -7.62 -9.89 11.92
CA PRO A 171 -7.69 -11.29 11.50
C PRO A 171 -9.05 -11.73 10.88
N ALA A 172 -10.09 -10.90 10.99
CA ALA A 172 -11.37 -11.16 10.35
C ALA A 172 -11.37 -10.86 8.84
N GLU A 173 -10.45 -10.02 8.37
CA GLU A 173 -10.33 -9.61 6.97
C GLU A 173 -9.60 -10.71 6.16
N ASP A 174 -8.57 -11.35 6.74
CA ASP A 174 -7.90 -12.56 6.22
C ASP A 174 -8.83 -13.78 5.99
N ALA A 175 -9.97 -13.82 6.70
CA ALA A 175 -10.89 -14.96 6.77
C ALA A 175 -12.22 -14.72 6.03
N ASN A 176 -12.28 -13.64 5.27
CA ASN A 176 -13.45 -13.23 4.53
C ASN A 176 -13.89 -14.35 3.53
N GLY A 177 -15.07 -14.93 3.77
CA GLY A 177 -15.69 -15.92 2.89
C GLY A 177 -16.52 -15.33 1.74
N ASN A 178 -16.52 -14.01 1.56
CA ASN A 178 -17.21 -13.31 0.47
C ASN A 178 -16.29 -13.03 -0.74
N GLY A 179 -14.96 -13.14 -0.57
CA GLY A 179 -13.95 -12.95 -1.61
C GLY A 179 -13.44 -11.52 -1.77
N TRP A 180 -13.82 -10.59 -0.89
CA TRP A 180 -13.48 -9.17 -0.93
C TRP A 180 -12.63 -8.80 0.27
N CYS A 181 -11.31 -8.97 0.16
CA CYS A 181 -10.40 -8.79 1.28
C CYS A 181 -9.80 -7.39 1.24
N SER A 182 -10.11 -6.54 2.22
CA SER A 182 -9.31 -5.36 2.50
C SER A 182 -8.33 -5.74 3.61
N ASP A 183 -7.08 -6.05 3.26
CA ASP A 183 -5.90 -5.97 4.14
C ASP A 183 -4.74 -5.58 3.25
N ASP A 184 -4.01 -4.56 3.68
CA ASP A 184 -3.13 -3.83 2.79
C ASP A 184 -1.75 -4.50 2.80
N ILE A 185 -1.17 -4.82 1.65
CA ILE A 185 0.27 -5.10 1.56
C ILE A 185 0.95 -3.79 1.24
N ALA A 186 1.96 -3.43 2.04
CA ALA A 186 2.83 -2.32 1.69
C ALA A 186 4.15 -2.84 1.14
N GLY A 187 4.46 -2.49 -0.11
CA GLY A 187 5.75 -2.76 -0.72
C GLY A 187 6.65 -1.54 -0.64
N VAL A 188 7.87 -1.70 -0.13
CA VAL A 188 8.91 -0.66 -0.19
C VAL A 188 9.82 -0.93 -1.38
N PHE A 189 9.99 0.07 -2.24
CA PHE A 189 10.73 -0.07 -3.49
C PHE A 189 11.90 0.93 -3.54
N LYS A 190 13.06 0.43 -3.93
CA LYS A 190 14.25 1.22 -4.24
C LYS A 190 14.33 1.51 -5.73
N LEU A 191 14.24 2.79 -6.09
CA LEU A 191 14.44 3.29 -7.44
C LEU A 191 15.94 3.31 -7.81
N PRO A 192 16.30 3.21 -9.10
CA PRO A 192 17.70 3.22 -9.53
C PRO A 192 18.39 4.60 -9.43
N GLY A 193 17.67 5.63 -8.98
CA GLY A 193 18.12 7.01 -8.88
C GLY A 193 17.05 7.89 -8.24
N MET A 194 17.28 9.21 -8.21
CA MET A 194 16.35 10.19 -7.65
C MET A 194 15.33 10.62 -8.71
N TYR A 195 14.04 10.47 -8.41
CA TYR A 195 12.94 10.78 -9.31
C TYR A 195 11.86 11.61 -8.61
N ARG A 196 11.30 12.58 -9.35
CA ARG A 196 10.18 13.41 -8.89
C ARG A 196 8.84 12.68 -8.96
N TYR A 197 8.65 11.90 -10.03
CA TYR A 197 7.41 11.19 -10.30
C TYR A 197 7.61 9.70 -10.11
N VAL A 198 6.60 9.06 -9.56
CA VAL A 198 6.49 7.60 -9.49
C VAL A 198 5.40 7.14 -10.42
N VAL A 199 5.68 6.05 -11.12
CA VAL A 199 4.77 5.46 -12.08
C VAL A 199 4.56 4.01 -11.71
N ILE A 200 3.29 3.63 -11.62
CA ILE A 200 2.89 2.25 -11.36
C ILE A 200 2.18 1.70 -12.60
N GLU A 201 2.56 0.49 -12.99
CA GLU A 201 1.99 -0.22 -14.13
C GLU A 201 1.59 -1.63 -13.70
N ALA A 202 0.48 -2.15 -14.22
CA ALA A 202 0.10 -3.53 -13.98
C ALA A 202 1.19 -4.53 -14.40
N TRP A 203 1.26 -5.68 -13.71
CA TRP A 203 2.25 -6.70 -14.05
C TRP A 203 1.97 -7.34 -15.40
N ASN A 204 0.72 -7.64 -15.72
CA ASN A 204 0.34 -8.24 -16.98
C ASN A 204 -0.52 -7.30 -17.82
N PRO A 205 -0.43 -7.40 -19.16
CA PRO A 205 -1.25 -6.60 -20.03
C PRO A 205 -2.73 -7.01 -20.06
N SER A 206 -3.04 -8.21 -19.60
CA SER A 206 -4.39 -8.75 -19.48
C SER A 206 -4.38 -10.02 -18.64
N GLY A 207 -5.56 -10.41 -18.15
CA GLY A 207 -5.74 -11.61 -17.34
C GLY A 207 -5.33 -11.38 -15.88
N SER A 208 -4.80 -12.41 -15.22
CA SER A 208 -4.32 -12.29 -13.84
C SER A 208 -3.24 -11.21 -13.74
N TYR A 209 -3.23 -10.44 -12.66
CA TYR A 209 -2.22 -9.43 -12.37
C TYR A 209 -2.25 -8.22 -13.31
N SER A 210 -3.43 -7.83 -13.80
CA SER A 210 -3.59 -6.78 -14.81
C SER A 210 -4.32 -5.53 -14.32
N GLU A 211 -4.66 -5.47 -13.03
CA GLU A 211 -5.55 -4.44 -12.51
C GLU A 211 -5.23 -3.97 -11.08
N PRO A 212 -3.94 -3.74 -10.70
CA PRO A 212 -3.57 -3.39 -9.34
C PRO A 212 -4.37 -2.23 -8.74
N GLU A 213 -4.74 -2.40 -7.48
CA GLU A 213 -5.52 -1.49 -6.64
C GLU A 213 -4.60 -0.70 -5.69
N ILE A 214 -4.26 0.54 -6.05
CA ILE A 214 -3.36 1.38 -5.26
C ILE A 214 -4.13 2.38 -4.42
N ASP A 215 -3.98 2.28 -3.10
CA ASP A 215 -4.51 3.22 -2.11
C ASP A 215 -3.68 4.51 -2.09
N ALA A 216 -2.37 4.37 -1.91
CA ALA A 216 -1.46 5.52 -1.86
C ALA A 216 -0.03 5.17 -2.28
N VAL A 217 0.72 6.22 -2.60
CA VAL A 217 2.18 6.17 -2.79
C VAL A 217 2.83 7.19 -1.87
N ALA A 218 3.87 6.82 -1.15
CA ALA A 218 4.55 7.73 -0.24
C ALA A 218 6.08 7.62 -0.33
N ILE A 219 6.78 8.68 0.10
CA ILE A 219 8.24 8.65 0.27
C ILE A 219 8.58 7.80 1.48
N ALA A 220 9.54 6.87 1.32
CA ALA A 220 10.10 6.03 2.38
C ALA A 220 11.34 6.65 3.04
#